data_AF-A0A1X7LLK7-F1
#
_entry.id   AF-A0A1X7LLK7-F1
#
_cell.length_a   1.000
_cell.length_b   1.000
_cell.length_c   1.000
_cell.angle_alpha   90.00
_cell.angle_beta   90.00
_cell.angle_gamma   90.00
#
_symmetry.space_group_name_H-M   'P 1'
#
loop_
_entity.id
_entity.type
_entity.pdbx_description
1 polymer ?
#
loop_
_entity_poly.entity_id
_entity_poly.type
_entity_poly.pdbx_seq_one_letter_code
_entity_poly.pdbx_strand_id
1 'polypeptide(L)'
;MTKKWGFAVIAVLVAAGVVMVSGFTSSVPPYVSAAQDRVESYLSYSFGPQHCSSNKQQSGEWDILCITQDGSSQFAYSVNDASDKAYGFTLTALNDRARQTQNVDLLTYLEIKSL
;
A
#
# COMPACT_ATOMS: atom_id res chain seq x y z
N MET A 1 42.49 23.55 -39.49
CA MET A 1 42.24 22.48 -38.51
C MET A 1 40.77 22.49 -38.11
N THR A 2 39.99 21.52 -38.56
CA THR A 2 38.54 21.41 -38.31
C THR A 2 38.28 20.59 -37.04
N LYS A 3 37.86 21.26 -35.95
CA LYS A 3 37.52 20.61 -34.68
C LYS A 3 36.06 20.13 -34.71
N LYS A 4 35.86 18.82 -34.92
CA LYS A 4 34.58 18.15 -34.78
C LYS A 4 34.15 18.15 -33.30
N TRP A 5 33.05 18.82 -32.98
CA TRP A 5 32.41 18.71 -31.68
C TRP A 5 31.44 17.52 -31.72
N GLY A 6 31.85 16.41 -31.11
CA GLY A 6 31.02 15.24 -30.92
C GLY A 6 30.03 15.48 -29.79
N PHE A 7 28.73 15.36 -30.09
CA PHE A 7 27.67 15.35 -29.10
C PHE A 7 27.71 14.02 -28.34
N ALA A 8 28.08 14.06 -27.07
CA ALA A 8 27.98 12.92 -26.17
C ALA A 8 26.53 12.81 -25.66
N VAL A 9 25.81 11.79 -26.09
CA VAL A 9 24.49 11.44 -25.55
C VAL A 9 24.71 10.67 -24.26
N ILE A 10 24.47 11.32 -23.12
CA ILE A 10 24.45 10.68 -21.80
C ILE A 10 23.13 9.91 -21.70
N ALA A 11 23.19 8.60 -21.90
CA ALA A 11 22.09 7.70 -21.58
C ALA A 11 21.94 7.64 -20.06
N VAL A 12 20.94 8.34 -19.53
CA VAL A 12 20.52 8.22 -18.13
C VAL A 12 19.84 6.86 -17.97
N LEU A 13 20.59 5.90 -17.44
CA LEU A 13 20.06 4.64 -16.93
C LEU A 13 19.20 4.99 -15.71
N VAL A 14 17.88 5.06 -15.91
CA VAL A 14 16.92 5.09 -14.81
C VAL A 14 16.95 3.70 -14.17
N ALA A 15 17.76 3.56 -13.13
CA ALA A 15 17.69 2.44 -12.21
C ALA A 15 16.34 2.52 -11.47
N ALA A 16 15.29 1.96 -12.06
CA ALA A 16 14.10 1.59 -11.32
C ALA A 16 14.49 0.44 -10.41
N GLY A 17 14.97 0.78 -9.22
CA GLY A 17 15.20 -0.15 -8.14
C GLY A 17 13.88 -0.83 -7.79
N VAL A 18 13.65 -2.02 -8.32
CA VAL A 18 12.65 -2.93 -7.78
C VAL A 18 13.23 -3.42 -6.46
N VAL A 19 12.88 -2.76 -5.36
CA VAL A 19 13.16 -3.28 -4.02
C VAL A 19 12.17 -4.42 -3.81
N MET A 20 12.50 -5.61 -4.32
CA MET A 20 11.84 -6.85 -3.92
C MET A 20 12.26 -7.13 -2.48
N VAL A 21 11.50 -6.61 -1.52
CA VAL A 21 11.65 -6.99 -0.12
C VAL A 21 11.07 -8.40 0.01
N SER A 22 11.91 -9.40 -0.26
CA SER A 22 11.63 -10.80 0.05
C SER A 22 11.60 -10.98 1.57
N GLY A 23 10.44 -10.71 2.18
CA GLY A 23 10.13 -11.06 3.55
C GLY A 23 9.54 -12.46 3.60
N PHE A 24 10.28 -13.38 4.22
CA PHE A 24 9.88 -14.63 4.86
C PHE A 24 8.45 -15.14 4.59
N THR A 25 8.35 -16.35 4.03
CA THR A 25 7.12 -17.09 3.73
C THR A 25 6.33 -17.53 4.97
N SER A 26 6.02 -16.59 5.88
CA SER A 26 4.84 -16.74 6.72
C SER A 26 3.66 -16.62 5.76
N SER A 27 2.88 -17.69 5.59
CA SER A 27 1.66 -17.65 4.81
C SER A 27 0.80 -16.49 5.34
N VAL A 28 0.59 -15.47 4.49
CA VAL A 28 -0.28 -14.34 4.83
C VAL A 28 -1.65 -14.93 5.18
N PRO A 29 -2.21 -14.64 6.38
CA PRO A 29 -3.50 -15.18 6.75
C PRO A 29 -4.60 -14.73 5.78
N PRO A 30 -5.64 -15.56 5.53
CA PRO A 30 -6.71 -15.20 4.59
C PRO A 30 -7.43 -13.88 4.91
N TYR A 31 -7.57 -13.53 6.19
CA TYR A 31 -8.18 -12.26 6.57
C TYR A 31 -7.31 -11.05 6.19
N VAL A 32 -5.98 -11.20 6.20
CA VAL A 32 -5.04 -10.15 5.82
C VAL A 32 -5.03 -9.96 4.30
N SER A 33 -4.99 -11.05 3.53
CA SER A 33 -5.07 -10.96 2.06
C SER A 33 -6.42 -10.38 1.62
N ALA A 34 -7.52 -10.81 2.25
CA ALA A 34 -8.85 -10.27 1.95
C ALA A 34 -8.97 -8.78 2.29
N ALA A 35 -8.32 -8.33 3.37
CA ALA A 35 -8.24 -6.92 3.74
C ALA A 35 -7.42 -6.12 2.72
N GLN A 36 -6.26 -6.64 2.30
CA GLN A 36 -5.41 -6.01 1.29
C GLN A 36 -6.18 -5.80 -0.02
N ASP A 37 -6.79 -6.85 -0.56
CA ASP A 37 -7.51 -6.78 -1.83
C ASP A 37 -8.65 -5.75 -1.81
N ARG A 38 -9.38 -5.68 -0.68
CA ARG A 38 -10.51 -4.75 -0.52
C ARG A 38 -10.06 -3.31 -0.38
N VAL A 39 -9.07 -3.06 0.49
CA VAL A 39 -8.50 -1.73 0.68
C VAL A 39 -7.90 -1.24 -0.63
N GLU A 40 -7.16 -2.10 -1.35
CA GLU A 40 -6.57 -1.76 -2.64
C GLU A 40 -7.63 -1.36 -3.65
N SER A 41 -8.69 -2.17 -3.79
CA SER A 41 -9.79 -1.89 -4.70
C SER A 41 -10.52 -0.58 -4.37
N TYR A 42 -10.81 -0.30 -3.10
CA TYR A 42 -11.62 0.86 -2.71
C TYR A 42 -10.83 2.17 -2.75
N LEU A 43 -9.57 2.12 -2.36
CA LEU A 43 -8.67 3.24 -2.54
C LEU A 43 -8.40 3.49 -4.03
N SER A 44 -8.24 2.44 -4.85
CA SER A 44 -8.08 2.60 -6.30
C SER A 44 -9.28 3.28 -6.94
N TYR A 45 -10.49 2.97 -6.46
CA TYR A 45 -11.71 3.62 -6.89
C TYR A 45 -11.76 5.12 -6.51
N SER A 46 -11.32 5.46 -5.30
CA SER A 46 -11.49 6.82 -4.74
C SER A 46 -10.32 7.78 -5.03
N PHE A 47 -9.09 7.24 -5.09
CA PHE A 47 -7.85 8.01 -5.20
C PHE A 47 -7.02 7.67 -6.45
N GLY A 48 -7.48 6.71 -7.26
CA GLY A 48 -6.77 6.21 -8.42
C GLY A 48 -5.79 5.07 -8.10
N PRO A 49 -5.14 4.49 -9.12
CA PRO A 49 -4.34 3.28 -8.98
C PRO A 49 -3.25 3.39 -7.91
N GLN A 50 -3.15 2.37 -7.10
CA GLN A 50 -2.16 2.24 -6.04
C GLN A 50 -1.79 0.77 -5.85
N HIS A 51 -0.65 0.52 -5.22
CA HIS A 51 -0.17 -0.81 -4.92
C HIS A 51 -0.16 -1.04 -3.42
N CYS A 52 -0.80 -2.12 -2.95
CA CYS A 52 -0.82 -2.48 -1.55
C CYS A 52 0.08 -3.68 -1.26
N SER A 53 0.66 -3.70 -0.06
CA SER A 53 1.45 -4.82 0.44
C SER A 53 1.19 -5.03 1.92
N SER A 54 1.08 -6.29 2.34
CA SER A 54 0.96 -6.68 3.73
C SER A 54 2.33 -7.02 4.33
N ASN A 55 2.61 -6.54 5.54
CA ASN A 55 3.82 -6.86 6.30
C ASN A 55 3.48 -7.31 7.72
N LYS A 56 4.17 -8.34 8.21
CA LYS A 56 4.04 -8.79 9.60
C LYS A 56 5.05 -8.07 10.47
N GLN A 57 4.56 -7.32 11.45
CA GLN A 57 5.38 -6.63 12.43
C GLN A 57 6.05 -7.59 13.41
N GLN A 58 7.10 -7.12 14.07
CA GLN A 58 7.81 -7.89 15.11
C GLN A 58 6.89 -8.27 16.28
N SER A 59 5.86 -7.47 16.56
CA SER A 59 4.81 -7.74 17.54
C SER A 59 3.88 -8.90 17.14
N GLY A 60 3.93 -9.36 15.89
CA GLY A 60 3.04 -10.35 15.32
C GLY A 60 1.79 -9.76 14.65
N GLU A 61 1.57 -8.45 14.78
CA GLU A 61 0.51 -7.70 14.11
C GLU A 61 0.76 -7.60 12.60
N TRP A 62 -0.30 -7.44 11.82
CA TRP A 62 -0.20 -7.29 10.36
C TRP A 62 -0.59 -5.89 9.95
N ASP A 63 0.24 -5.28 9.13
CA ASP A 63 -0.03 -3.97 8.55
C ASP A 63 -0.17 -4.07 7.04
N ILE A 64 -1.05 -3.25 6.46
CA ILE A 64 -1.18 -3.01 5.03
C ILE A 64 -0.66 -1.61 4.74
N LEU A 65 0.29 -1.53 3.82
CA LEU A 65 0.78 -0.28 3.25
C LEU A 65 0.38 -0.20 1.78
N CYS A 66 -0.41 0.82 1.44
CA CYS A 66 -0.79 1.15 0.08
C CYS A 66 -0.11 2.43 -0.38
N ILE A 67 0.54 2.40 -1.53
CA ILE A 67 1.31 3.51 -2.08
C ILE A 67 0.71 3.87 -3.43
N THR A 68 0.43 5.16 -3.66
CA THR A 68 -0.04 5.64 -4.97
C THR A 68 1.01 5.36 -6.04
N GLN A 69 0.59 5.17 -7.28
CA GLN A 69 1.51 4.81 -8.37
C GLN A 69 2.64 5.84 -8.60
N ASP A 70 2.39 7.11 -8.29
CA ASP A 70 3.35 8.21 -8.33
C ASP A 70 4.21 8.35 -7.05
N GLY A 71 3.95 7.54 -6.02
CA GLY A 71 4.62 7.56 -4.73
C GLY A 71 4.29 8.75 -3.82
N SER A 72 3.35 9.62 -4.23
CA SER A 72 3.07 10.88 -3.52
C SER A 72 2.26 10.71 -2.23
N SER A 73 1.49 9.62 -2.12
CA SER A 73 0.67 9.31 -0.95
C SER A 73 0.87 7.86 -0.50
N GLN A 74 0.81 7.69 0.81
CA GLN A 74 0.88 6.38 1.45
C GLN A 74 -0.27 6.26 2.44
N PHE A 75 -1.00 5.15 2.39
CA PHE A 75 -2.08 4.81 3.32
C PHE A 75 -1.66 3.58 4.11
N ALA A 76 -1.57 3.73 5.43
CA ALA A 76 -1.11 2.67 6.32
C ALA A 76 -2.23 2.25 7.26
N TYR A 77 -2.48 0.94 7.33
CA TYR A 77 -3.51 0.34 8.16
C TYR A 77 -2.96 -0.84 8.94
N SER A 78 -3.34 -0.98 10.21
CA SER A 78 -3.20 -2.22 10.96
C SER A 78 -4.44 -3.09 10.70
N VAL A 79 -4.23 -4.39 10.59
CA VAL A 79 -5.25 -5.40 10.30
C VAL A 79 -5.46 -6.28 11.52
N ASN A 80 -6.70 -6.29 12.00
CA ASN A 80 -7.12 -7.13 13.10
C ASN A 80 -8.05 -8.22 12.59
N ASP A 81 -7.81 -9.46 13.02
CA ASP A 81 -8.76 -10.56 12.81
C ASP A 81 -10.05 -10.21 13.54
N ALA A 82 -11.14 -10.18 12.79
CA ALA A 82 -12.47 -9.90 13.31
C ALA A 82 -13.45 -10.82 12.58
N SER A 83 -13.25 -12.12 12.77
CA SER A 83 -14.06 -13.20 12.17
C SER A 83 -15.57 -13.05 12.41
N ASP A 84 -16.00 -12.27 13.40
CA ASP A 84 -17.40 -11.95 13.70
C ASP A 84 -17.97 -10.80 12.84
N LYS A 85 -17.14 -10.10 12.06
CA LYS A 85 -17.54 -8.97 11.21
C LYS A 85 -17.82 -9.40 9.78
N ALA A 86 -18.53 -8.55 9.05
CA ALA A 86 -18.99 -8.83 7.68
C ALA A 86 -17.86 -9.24 6.72
N TYR A 87 -16.67 -8.64 6.85
CA TYR A 87 -15.50 -8.95 6.03
C TYR A 87 -14.46 -9.85 6.72
N GLY A 88 -14.71 -10.27 7.97
CA GLY A 88 -13.77 -11.09 8.73
C GLY A 88 -12.52 -10.35 9.24
N PHE A 89 -12.47 -9.02 9.09
CA PHE A 89 -11.38 -8.18 9.58
C PHE A 89 -11.89 -6.79 9.98
N THR A 90 -11.08 -6.08 10.77
CA THR A 90 -11.22 -4.63 10.98
C THR A 90 -9.89 -3.95 10.72
N LEU A 91 -9.94 -2.67 10.37
CA LEU A 91 -8.76 -1.86 10.06
C LEU A 91 -8.59 -0.74 11.08
N THR A 92 -7.34 -0.44 11.42
CA THR A 92 -6.98 0.73 12.23
C THR A 92 -6.04 1.61 11.41
N ALA A 93 -6.42 2.88 11.20
CA ALA A 93 -5.62 3.83 10.45
C ALA A 93 -4.35 4.22 11.23
N LEU A 94 -3.17 4.01 10.62
CA LEU A 94 -1.87 4.26 11.24
C LEU A 94 -1.27 5.63 10.86
N ASN A 95 -1.78 6.28 9.81
CA ASN A 95 -1.32 7.60 9.38
C ASN A 95 -2.48 8.55 9.00
N ASP A 96 -2.18 9.85 8.82
CA ASP A 96 -3.21 10.86 8.54
C ASP A 96 -3.98 10.60 7.25
N ARG A 97 -3.28 10.10 6.22
CA ARG A 97 -3.91 9.77 4.94
C ARG A 97 -4.89 8.63 5.10
N ALA A 98 -4.55 7.59 5.83
CA ALA A 98 -5.47 6.50 6.18
C ALA A 98 -6.65 6.99 7.02
N ARG A 99 -6.44 7.91 7.99
CA ARG A 99 -7.55 8.48 8.77
C ARG A 99 -8.55 9.22 7.90
N GLN A 100 -8.09 9.96 6.90
CA GLN A 100 -8.96 10.69 5.98
C GLN A 100 -9.88 9.76 5.18
N THR A 101 -9.54 8.48 5.03
CA THR A 101 -10.35 7.52 4.26
C THR A 101 -11.61 7.04 4.98
N GLN A 102 -11.72 7.26 6.29
CA GLN A 102 -12.87 6.81 7.10
C GLN A 102 -14.22 7.32 6.61
N ASN A 103 -14.22 8.48 5.93
CA ASN A 103 -15.42 9.14 5.45
C ASN A 103 -15.50 9.16 3.91
N VAL A 104 -14.72 8.30 3.23
CA VAL A 104 -14.59 8.32 1.77
C VAL A 104 -15.32 7.12 1.17
N ASP A 105 -16.53 7.38 0.66
CA ASP A 105 -17.32 6.46 -0.19
C ASP A 105 -17.22 4.98 0.23
N LEU A 106 -16.61 4.12 -0.60
CA LEU A 106 -16.53 2.68 -0.35
C LEU A 106 -15.72 2.31 0.92
N LEU A 107 -14.81 3.18 1.34
CA LEU A 107 -13.95 2.95 2.52
C LEU A 107 -14.75 3.09 3.83
N THR A 108 -15.91 3.77 3.79
CA THR A 108 -16.83 3.83 4.93
C THR A 108 -17.35 2.44 5.34
N TYR A 109 -17.38 1.48 4.42
CA TYR A 109 -17.81 0.10 4.69
C TYR A 109 -16.72 -0.78 5.31
N LEU A 110 -15.46 -0.34 5.37
CA LEU A 110 -14.35 -1.16 5.90
C LEU A 110 -14.14 -1.03 7.41
N GLU A 111 -15.07 -0.39 8.13
CA GLU A 111 -15.01 -0.18 9.59
C GLU A 111 -13.64 0.34 10.08
N ILE A 112 -13.06 1.30 9.35
CA ILE A 112 -11.73 1.84 9.63
C ILE A 112 -11.78 2.66 10.92
N LYS A 113 -11.09 2.18 11.96
CA LYS A 113 -10.93 2.88 13.24
C LYS A 113 -9.76 3.86 13.18
N SER A 114 -9.87 4.94 13.92
CA SER A 114 -8.77 5.87 14.18
C SER A 114 -8.34 5.69 15.64
N LEU A 115 -7.04 5.78 15.87
CA LEU A 115 -6.48 5.92 17.22
C LEU A 115 -6.77 7.32 17.78
#